data_AF-A0A848LWQ5-F1
#
_entry.id   AF-A0A848LWQ5-F1
#
_cell.length_a   1.000
_cell.length_b   1.000
_cell.length_c   1.000
_cell.angle_alpha   90.00
_cell.angle_beta   90.00
_cell.angle_gamma   90.00
#
_symmetry.space_group_name_H-M   'P 1'
#
loop_
_entity.id
_entity.type
_entity.pdbx_description
1 polymer ?
#
loop_
_entity_poly.entity_id
_entity_poly.type
_entity_poly.pdbx_seq_one_letter_code
_entity_poly.pdbx_strand_id
1 'polypeptide(L)'
;MYRNKAAVSTPWLSACIAFSLASLVGCGGGEGTAPVDAEGNPTATARSAKEEAALARLFPGWGDLGRYANDPQFQHATPKVPIVVDGVRLPPEAIQRFNGQPVIYLMNEESQEGGFVYVFSTHQKLRAHLEARGKMPRLDGGDVSAMDETPAIFYADPGLTGWEIRFSRGTEVPNLTSHSVNWFWNWNDQISSLAAANVGTYTVLYQNSNYWGTEVWTAAGTSRYDLGWINYDNQASSIRVLP
;
A
#
# COMPACT_ATOMS: atom_id res chain seq x y z
N MET A 1 -15.40 -28.47 40.22
CA MET A 1 -16.37 -28.84 39.15
C MET A 1 -15.71 -28.62 37.81
N TYR A 2 -15.25 -29.70 37.17
CA TYR A 2 -14.65 -29.70 35.84
C TYR A 2 -15.76 -29.58 34.78
N ARG A 3 -15.65 -28.64 33.84
CA ARG A 3 -16.46 -28.62 32.62
C ARG A 3 -15.56 -28.80 31.40
N ASN A 4 -15.63 -30.01 30.84
CA ASN A 4 -15.18 -30.36 29.50
C ASN A 4 -15.84 -29.44 28.47
N LYS A 5 -15.04 -28.85 27.57
CA LYS A 5 -15.52 -28.31 26.30
C LYS A 5 -14.96 -29.20 25.18
N ALA A 6 -15.91 -29.80 24.46
CA ALA A 6 -15.68 -30.69 23.34
C ALA A 6 -15.04 -29.95 22.15
N ALA A 7 -14.08 -30.60 21.52
CA ALA A 7 -13.53 -30.21 20.23
C ALA A 7 -14.55 -30.54 19.14
N VAL A 8 -14.88 -29.55 18.31
CA VAL A 8 -15.65 -29.73 17.08
C VAL A 8 -14.65 -29.81 15.93
N SER A 9 -14.53 -30.98 15.32
CA SER A 9 -13.77 -31.18 14.09
C SER A 9 -14.64 -30.86 12.88
N THR A 10 -14.18 -29.96 12.03
CA THR A 10 -14.75 -29.70 10.71
C THR A 10 -13.94 -30.44 9.64
N PRO A 11 -14.58 -31.20 8.73
CA PRO A 11 -13.86 -31.86 7.64
C PRO A 11 -13.56 -30.87 6.52
N TRP A 12 -12.30 -30.86 6.09
CA TRP A 12 -11.84 -30.18 4.89
C TRP A 12 -12.28 -30.99 3.66
N LEU A 13 -13.12 -30.39 2.80
CA LEU A 13 -13.43 -30.91 1.47
C LEU A 13 -12.45 -30.30 0.47
N SER A 14 -11.45 -31.07 0.07
CA SER A 14 -10.58 -30.77 -1.07
C SER A 14 -11.40 -30.86 -2.36
N ALA A 15 -11.67 -29.72 -2.99
CA ALA A 15 -12.17 -29.66 -4.35
C ALA A 15 -10.98 -29.59 -5.32
N CYS A 16 -10.65 -30.72 -5.95
CA CYS A 16 -9.75 -30.76 -7.10
C CYS A 16 -10.47 -30.18 -8.31
N ILE A 17 -10.15 -28.94 -8.70
CA ILE A 17 -10.58 -28.37 -9.98
C ILE A 17 -9.57 -28.80 -11.04
N ALA A 18 -9.96 -29.74 -11.89
CA ALA A 18 -9.23 -30.10 -13.10
C ALA A 18 -9.49 -29.01 -14.16
N PHE A 19 -8.46 -28.23 -14.49
CA PHE A 19 -8.49 -27.32 -15.63
C PHE A 19 -8.28 -28.12 -16.92
N SER A 20 -9.33 -28.16 -17.75
CA SER A 20 -9.26 -28.72 -19.10
C SER A 20 -8.72 -27.65 -20.04
N LEU A 21 -7.51 -27.85 -20.58
CA LEU A 21 -6.98 -27.06 -21.69
C LEU A 21 -7.75 -27.41 -22.97
N ALA A 22 -8.74 -26.59 -23.33
CA ALA A 22 -9.30 -26.58 -24.66
C ALA A 22 -8.67 -25.44 -25.46
N SER A 23 -7.87 -25.82 -26.46
CA SER A 23 -7.28 -24.94 -27.45
C SER A 23 -8.36 -24.21 -28.24
N LEU A 24 -8.38 -22.88 -28.19
CA LEU A 24 -9.13 -22.06 -29.14
C LEU A 24 -8.16 -21.51 -30.19
N VAL A 25 -8.29 -22.04 -31.41
CA VAL A 25 -7.64 -21.55 -32.62
C VAL A 25 -8.65 -20.70 -33.39
N GLY A 26 -8.27 -19.45 -33.67
CA GLY A 26 -8.69 -18.70 -34.86
C GLY A 26 -9.87 -17.73 -34.71
N CYS A 27 -9.60 -16.43 -34.83
CA CYS A 27 -9.82 -15.69 -36.09
C CYS A 27 -9.53 -14.18 -35.93
N GLY A 28 -8.49 -13.72 -36.62
CA GLY A 28 -8.47 -12.47 -37.41
C GLY A 28 -8.92 -11.16 -36.77
N GLY A 29 -8.08 -10.59 -35.90
CA GLY A 29 -8.02 -9.14 -35.67
C GLY A 29 -6.56 -8.74 -35.79
N GLY A 30 -6.24 -7.72 -36.60
CA GLY A 30 -4.87 -7.31 -36.87
C GLY A 30 -4.09 -6.99 -35.59
N GLU A 31 -3.30 -7.95 -35.13
CA GLU A 31 -2.37 -7.78 -34.02
C GLU A 31 -1.29 -6.80 -34.48
N GLY A 32 -1.35 -5.57 -33.96
CA GLY A 32 -0.19 -4.71 -33.93
C GLY A 32 0.86 -5.42 -33.10
N THR A 33 1.81 -6.09 -33.77
CA THR A 33 2.95 -6.72 -33.12
C THR A 33 3.67 -5.65 -32.30
N ALA A 34 3.68 -5.83 -30.98
CA ALA A 34 4.38 -4.92 -30.10
C ALA A 34 5.86 -4.87 -30.54
N PRO A 35 6.47 -3.68 -30.61
CA PRO A 35 7.86 -3.56 -31.03
C PRO A 35 8.76 -4.38 -30.10
N VAL A 36 9.42 -5.38 -30.66
CA VAL A 36 10.45 -6.16 -29.97
C VAL A 36 11.82 -5.52 -30.24
N ASP A 37 12.69 -5.53 -29.25
CA ASP A 37 14.07 -5.07 -29.41
C ASP A 37 14.87 -6.04 -30.31
N ALA A 38 16.14 -5.71 -30.56
CA ALA A 38 17.03 -6.55 -31.38
C ALA A 38 17.23 -7.98 -30.81
N GLU A 39 16.86 -8.21 -29.55
CA GLU A 39 16.96 -9.48 -28.85
C GLU A 39 15.61 -10.23 -28.77
N GLY A 40 14.54 -9.66 -29.35
CA GLY A 40 13.21 -10.25 -29.33
C GLY A 40 12.44 -10.02 -28.03
N ASN A 41 12.96 -9.19 -27.11
CA ASN A 41 12.25 -8.84 -25.90
C ASN A 41 11.20 -7.76 -26.21
N PRO A 42 10.01 -7.82 -25.58
CA PRO A 42 9.04 -6.74 -25.71
C PRO A 42 9.67 -5.43 -25.23
N THR A 43 9.84 -4.48 -26.14
CA THR A 43 10.31 -3.14 -25.77
C THR A 43 9.17 -2.50 -24.99
N ALA A 44 9.39 -2.19 -23.71
CA ALA A 44 8.41 -1.42 -22.95
C ALA A 44 8.09 -0.15 -23.75
N THR A 45 6.87 -0.05 -24.28
CA THR A 45 6.45 1.11 -25.06
C THR A 45 6.71 2.34 -24.21
N ALA A 46 7.56 3.25 -24.70
CA ALA A 46 7.91 4.45 -23.96
C ALA A 46 6.62 5.15 -23.52
N ARG A 47 6.46 5.34 -22.21
CA ARG A 47 5.28 6.03 -21.67
C ARG A 47 5.19 7.42 -22.26
N SER A 48 3.96 7.89 -22.45
CA SER A 48 3.79 9.27 -22.88
C SER A 48 4.34 10.21 -21.80
N ALA A 49 4.92 11.34 -22.21
CA ALA A 49 5.38 12.37 -21.27
C ALA A 49 4.27 12.84 -20.31
N LYS A 50 3.00 12.78 -20.75
CA LYS A 50 1.82 13.09 -19.93
C LYS A 50 1.64 12.08 -18.80
N GLU A 51 1.79 10.79 -19.09
CA GLU A 51 1.70 9.71 -18.10
C GLU A 51 2.84 9.81 -17.09
N GLU A 52 4.06 10.07 -17.56
CA GLU A 52 5.22 10.26 -16.71
C GLU A 52 5.08 11.49 -15.79
N ALA A 53 4.57 12.61 -16.32
CA ALA A 53 4.26 13.79 -15.51
C ALA A 53 3.13 13.54 -14.49
N ALA A 54 2.14 12.73 -14.85
CA ALA A 54 1.07 12.33 -13.91
C ALA A 54 1.63 11.44 -12.78
N LEU A 55 2.50 10.48 -13.10
CA LEU A 55 3.18 9.65 -12.10
C LEU A 55 4.05 10.51 -11.18
N ALA A 56 4.81 11.44 -11.76
CA ALA A 56 5.62 12.38 -10.98
C ALA A 56 4.77 13.28 -10.06
N ARG A 57 3.50 13.54 -10.40
CA ARG A 57 2.54 14.27 -9.55
C ARG A 57 1.92 13.41 -8.47
N LEU A 58 1.59 12.16 -8.76
CA LEU A 58 1.07 11.23 -7.74
C LEU A 58 2.12 10.92 -6.69
N PHE A 59 3.37 11.01 -7.10
CA PHE A 59 4.50 10.71 -6.25
C PHE A 59 5.54 11.82 -6.34
N PRO A 60 5.18 13.04 -5.90
CA PRO A 60 6.07 14.18 -5.95
C PRO A 60 7.16 13.91 -4.93
N GLY A 61 8.34 13.56 -5.43
CA GLY A 61 9.40 13.02 -4.58
C GLY A 61 9.75 11.55 -4.81
N TRP A 62 9.45 10.95 -5.97
CA TRP A 62 10.25 9.81 -6.48
C TRP A 62 11.75 10.07 -6.60
N GLY A 63 12.19 11.29 -6.26
CA GLY A 63 13.57 11.53 -5.86
C GLY A 63 13.96 10.62 -4.70
N ASP A 64 15.10 9.97 -4.89
CA ASP A 64 15.78 9.07 -3.99
C ASP A 64 15.43 9.30 -2.50
N LEU A 65 14.76 8.32 -1.86
CA LEU A 65 14.74 8.19 -0.40
C LEU A 65 16.16 8.31 0.18
N GLY A 66 17.18 8.05 -0.66
CA GLY A 66 18.59 8.34 -0.41
C GLY A 66 18.94 9.78 -0.04
N ARG A 67 18.09 10.79 -0.28
CA ARG A 67 18.27 12.13 0.31
C ARG A 67 18.29 12.11 1.84
N TYR A 68 17.66 11.10 2.43
CA TYR A 68 17.61 10.85 3.86
C TYR A 68 18.37 9.59 4.26
N ALA A 69 19.26 9.09 3.39
CA ALA A 69 20.10 7.95 3.75
C ALA A 69 21.03 8.32 4.91
N ASN A 70 21.13 7.40 5.86
CA ASN A 70 21.90 7.50 7.10
C ASN A 70 21.37 8.54 8.09
N ASP A 71 20.10 8.93 8.00
CA ASP A 71 19.49 9.80 8.99
C ASP A 71 19.13 8.98 10.26
N PRO A 72 19.80 9.24 11.40
CA PRO A 72 19.64 8.42 12.61
C PRO A 72 18.23 8.44 13.18
N GLN A 73 17.35 9.37 12.75
CA GLN A 73 15.96 9.42 13.18
C GLN A 73 15.14 8.23 12.68
N PHE A 74 15.55 7.59 11.58
CA PHE A 74 14.85 6.40 11.06
C PHE A 74 15.33 5.14 11.80
N GLN A 75 14.70 4.86 12.92
CA GLN A 75 14.84 3.60 13.64
C GLN A 75 13.59 2.75 13.42
N HIS A 76 13.75 1.57 12.82
CA HIS A 76 12.62 0.68 12.55
C HIS A 76 12.41 -0.28 13.72
N ALA A 77 11.23 -0.21 14.32
CA ALA A 77 10.78 -1.20 15.28
C ALA A 77 10.38 -2.50 14.57
N THR A 78 10.79 -3.66 15.11
CA THR A 78 10.58 -5.00 14.51
C THR A 78 9.08 -5.35 14.36
N PRO A 79 8.51 -5.43 13.13
CA PRO A 79 7.12 -5.79 12.91
C PRO A 79 6.72 -7.10 13.59
N LYS A 80 5.43 -7.28 13.87
CA LYS A 80 4.91 -8.57 14.39
C LYS A 80 4.62 -9.57 13.26
N VAL A 81 5.05 -9.28 12.03
CA VAL A 81 4.93 -10.16 10.85
C VAL A 81 6.22 -10.27 10.06
N PRO A 82 6.40 -11.40 9.33
CA PRO A 82 7.41 -11.48 8.29
C PRO A 82 7.27 -10.33 7.29
N ILE A 83 8.41 -9.91 6.77
CA ILE A 83 8.49 -8.89 5.73
C ILE A 83 8.90 -9.53 4.41
N VAL A 84 8.45 -8.97 3.30
CA VAL A 84 8.92 -9.34 1.96
C VAL A 84 9.65 -8.14 1.38
N VAL A 85 10.97 -8.23 1.36
CA VAL A 85 11.86 -7.18 0.85
C VAL A 85 12.26 -7.57 -0.56
N ASP A 86 11.85 -6.76 -1.55
CA ASP A 86 12.23 -6.94 -2.96
C ASP A 86 11.97 -8.38 -3.48
N GLY A 87 10.87 -9.01 -3.03
CA GLY A 87 10.47 -10.37 -3.41
C GLY A 87 11.03 -11.50 -2.54
N VAL A 88 11.91 -11.19 -1.58
CA VAL A 88 12.47 -12.19 -0.65
C VAL A 88 11.75 -12.09 0.70
N ARG A 89 11.14 -13.19 1.15
CA ARG A 89 10.54 -13.28 2.48
C ARG A 89 11.63 -13.41 3.54
N LEU A 90 11.62 -12.49 4.50
CA LEU A 90 12.61 -12.39 5.57
C LEU A 90 11.91 -12.39 6.94
N PRO A 91 12.63 -12.79 8.01
CA PRO A 91 12.12 -12.64 9.36
C PRO A 91 11.94 -11.14 9.70
N PRO A 92 11.02 -10.79 10.62
CA PRO A 92 10.70 -9.39 10.92
C PRO A 92 11.91 -8.55 11.35
N GLU A 93 12.87 -9.14 12.07
CA GLU A 93 14.08 -8.47 12.58
C GLU A 93 14.98 -7.96 11.45
N ALA A 94 14.84 -8.51 10.24
CA ALA A 94 15.61 -8.06 9.08
C ALA A 94 15.31 -6.60 8.69
N ILE A 95 14.21 -6.02 9.18
CA ILE A 95 13.90 -4.59 8.98
C ILE A 95 15.00 -3.67 9.53
N GLN A 96 15.71 -4.09 10.58
CA GLN A 96 16.74 -3.27 11.23
C GLN A 96 17.93 -2.97 10.31
N ARG A 97 18.09 -3.74 9.22
CA ARG A 97 19.09 -3.47 8.16
C ARG A 97 18.83 -2.15 7.44
N PHE A 98 17.62 -1.62 7.54
CA PHE A 98 17.22 -0.33 6.98
C PHE A 98 17.26 0.80 8.01
N ASN A 99 17.76 0.58 9.23
CA ASN A 99 17.96 1.67 10.17
C ASN A 99 18.87 2.75 9.55
N GLY A 100 18.50 4.01 9.75
CA GLY A 100 19.09 5.14 9.06
C GLY A 100 18.46 5.46 7.70
N GLN A 101 17.48 4.69 7.22
CA GLN A 101 16.86 4.89 5.92
C GLN A 101 15.33 4.77 6.04
N PRO A 102 14.54 5.66 5.43
CA PRO A 102 13.10 5.44 5.34
C PRO A 102 12.80 4.22 4.46
N VAL A 103 11.69 3.54 4.75
CA VAL A 103 11.18 2.42 3.95
C VAL A 103 9.74 2.68 3.55
N ILE A 104 9.27 1.94 2.55
CA ILE A 104 7.88 1.98 2.12
C ILE A 104 7.24 0.63 2.43
N TYR A 105 6.26 0.62 3.34
CA TYR A 105 5.39 -0.52 3.57
C TYR A 105 4.26 -0.51 2.57
N LEU A 106 4.02 -1.62 1.89
CA LEU A 106 2.84 -1.83 1.05
C LEU A 106 1.93 -2.88 1.68
N MET A 107 0.72 -2.44 2.00
CA MET A 107 -0.39 -3.24 2.50
C MET A 107 -1.44 -3.37 1.40
N ASN A 108 -1.62 -4.59 0.93
CA ASN A 108 -2.65 -4.98 -0.02
C ASN A 108 -3.32 -6.29 0.43
N GLU A 109 -4.34 -6.73 -0.31
CA GLU A 109 -5.07 -7.98 -0.06
C GLU A 109 -4.13 -9.18 0.09
N GLU A 110 -3.16 -9.33 -0.82
CA GLU A 110 -2.17 -10.42 -0.78
C GLU A 110 -1.36 -10.44 0.53
N SER A 111 -0.86 -9.28 0.96
CA SER A 111 -0.10 -9.16 2.22
C SER A 111 -0.96 -9.44 3.46
N GLN A 112 -2.23 -9.04 3.41
CA GLN A 112 -3.19 -9.23 4.49
C GLN A 112 -3.55 -10.72 4.65
N GLU A 113 -3.92 -11.37 3.55
CA GLU A 113 -4.26 -12.80 3.53
C GLU A 113 -3.04 -13.68 3.84
N GLY A 114 -1.87 -13.32 3.30
CA GLY A 114 -0.63 -14.07 3.48
C GLY A 114 0.03 -13.88 4.85
N GLY A 115 -0.44 -12.93 5.67
CA GLY A 115 0.15 -12.62 6.97
C GLY A 115 1.61 -12.15 6.84
N PHE A 116 1.85 -11.18 5.96
CA PHE A 116 3.15 -10.53 5.81
C PHE A 116 2.97 -9.07 5.39
N VAL A 117 4.06 -8.30 5.26
CA VAL A 117 4.02 -6.95 4.66
C VAL A 117 5.14 -6.81 3.62
N TYR A 118 4.84 -6.17 2.50
CA TYR A 118 5.85 -5.81 1.51
C TYR A 118 6.62 -4.59 1.98
N VAL A 119 7.95 -4.61 1.83
CA VAL A 119 8.83 -3.51 2.21
C VAL A 119 9.72 -3.16 1.02
N PHE A 120 9.75 -1.88 0.66
CA PHE A 120 10.59 -1.35 -0.42
C PHE A 120 11.54 -0.29 0.11
N SER A 121 12.77 -0.33 -0.40
CA SER A 121 13.82 0.66 -0.11
C SER A 121 13.76 1.90 -0.98
N THR A 122 13.00 1.87 -2.09
CA THR A 122 12.86 2.99 -3.03
C THR A 122 11.49 2.96 -3.69
N HIS A 123 10.99 4.12 -4.11
CA HIS A 123 9.76 4.20 -4.92
C HIS A 123 9.90 3.49 -6.28
N GLN A 124 11.10 3.44 -6.86
CA GLN A 124 11.33 2.72 -8.13
C GLN A 124 11.02 1.22 -7.99
N LYS A 125 11.41 0.59 -6.87
CA LYS A 125 11.12 -0.82 -6.61
C LYS A 125 9.64 -1.04 -6.33
N LEU A 126 9.00 -0.16 -5.57
CA LEU A 126 7.55 -0.17 -5.37
C LEU A 126 6.82 -0.07 -6.72
N ARG A 127 7.19 0.89 -7.57
CA ARG A 127 6.63 1.06 -8.93
C ARG A 127 6.73 -0.23 -9.72
N ALA A 128 7.95 -0.77 -9.86
CA ALA A 128 8.17 -2.00 -10.63
C ALA A 128 7.30 -3.16 -10.10
N HIS A 129 7.14 -3.25 -8.78
CA HIS A 129 6.27 -4.24 -8.15
C HIS A 129 4.79 -4.04 -8.48
N LEU A 130 4.29 -2.79 -8.44
CA LEU A 130 2.90 -2.46 -8.77
C LEU A 130 2.60 -2.66 -10.26
N GLU A 131 3.54 -2.29 -11.13
CA GLU A 131 3.44 -2.48 -12.59
C GLU A 131 3.37 -3.95 -12.97
N ALA A 132 4.26 -4.78 -12.42
CA ALA A 132 4.28 -6.21 -12.68
C ALA A 132 2.96 -6.92 -12.27
N ARG A 133 2.17 -6.31 -11.37
CA ARG A 133 0.88 -6.83 -10.91
C ARG A 133 -0.33 -6.17 -11.58
N GLY A 134 -0.12 -5.17 -12.44
CA GLY A 134 -1.22 -4.36 -12.99
C GLY A 134 -2.01 -3.62 -11.90
N LYS A 135 -1.34 -3.22 -10.81
CA LYS A 135 -1.93 -2.56 -9.63
C LYS A 135 -1.46 -1.10 -9.47
N MET A 136 -0.97 -0.50 -10.56
CA MET A 136 -0.62 0.92 -10.57
C MET A 136 -1.85 1.79 -10.27
N PRO A 137 -1.73 2.88 -9.51
CA PRO A 137 -2.83 3.83 -9.32
C PRO A 137 -3.29 4.37 -10.68
N ARG A 138 -4.59 4.59 -10.83
CA ARG A 138 -5.15 5.16 -12.06
C ARG A 138 -4.84 6.65 -12.11
N LEU A 139 -4.17 7.09 -13.19
CA LEU A 139 -3.71 8.48 -13.33
C LEU A 139 -4.77 9.43 -13.87
N ASP A 140 -5.75 8.87 -14.58
CA ASP A 140 -6.82 9.63 -15.22
C ASP A 140 -7.92 10.01 -14.24
N GLY A 141 -7.85 9.53 -12.99
CA GLY A 141 -8.89 9.70 -11.99
C GLY A 141 -10.25 9.32 -12.55
N GLY A 142 -10.28 8.29 -13.42
CA GLY A 142 -11.35 8.00 -14.39
C GLY A 142 -12.74 8.07 -13.79
N ASP A 143 -13.80 8.10 -14.62
CA ASP A 143 -15.19 8.35 -14.21
C ASP A 143 -15.72 7.33 -13.16
N VAL A 144 -15.27 7.46 -11.93
CA VAL A 144 -15.86 6.88 -10.75
C VAL A 144 -16.97 7.85 -10.40
N SER A 145 -18.21 7.37 -10.49
CA SER A 145 -19.35 8.13 -10.01
C SER A 145 -19.08 8.62 -8.59
N ALA A 146 -19.32 9.89 -8.31
CA ALA A 146 -19.18 10.45 -6.96
C ALA A 146 -20.05 9.71 -5.93
N MET A 147 -21.08 8.98 -6.39
CA MET A 147 -21.92 8.13 -5.53
C MET A 147 -21.26 6.81 -5.12
N ASP A 148 -20.26 6.34 -5.87
CA ASP A 148 -19.58 5.08 -5.61
C ASP A 148 -18.31 5.25 -4.78
N GLU A 149 -17.86 6.49 -4.55
CA GLU A 149 -16.65 6.78 -3.81
C GLU A 149 -16.89 6.76 -2.30
N THR A 150 -16.26 5.80 -1.60
CA THR A 150 -16.14 5.85 -0.15
C THR A 150 -14.84 6.55 0.23
N PRO A 151 -14.85 7.54 1.14
CA PRO A 151 -13.62 8.19 1.59
C PRO A 151 -12.71 7.19 2.31
N ALA A 152 -11.42 7.50 2.37
CA ALA A 152 -10.54 6.86 3.33
C ALA A 152 -10.91 7.33 4.74
N ILE A 153 -11.00 6.39 5.69
CA ILE A 153 -11.32 6.67 7.10
C ILE A 153 -10.14 6.26 7.96
N PHE A 154 -9.70 7.16 8.83
CA PHE A 154 -8.57 6.96 9.73
C PHE A 154 -9.09 7.01 11.16
N TYR A 155 -8.60 6.10 11.99
CA TYR A 155 -9.08 5.86 13.34
C TYR A 155 -7.95 6.05 14.35
N ALA A 156 -8.30 6.68 15.47
CA ALA A 156 -7.35 6.93 16.55
C ALA A 156 -6.93 5.66 17.29
N ASP A 157 -7.84 4.68 17.38
CA ASP A 157 -7.61 3.43 18.08
C ASP A 157 -7.49 2.24 17.09
N PRO A 158 -6.85 1.14 17.50
CA PRO A 158 -6.93 -0.12 16.77
C PRO A 158 -8.39 -0.64 16.67
N GLY A 159 -8.61 -1.54 15.72
CA GLY A 159 -9.90 -2.20 15.48
C GLY A 159 -10.89 -1.38 14.66
N LEU A 160 -10.46 -0.30 13.98
CA LEU A 160 -11.35 0.66 13.32
C LEU A 160 -12.33 1.30 14.32
N THR A 161 -11.80 1.74 15.47
CA THR A 161 -12.59 2.31 16.57
C THR A 161 -12.02 3.65 17.05
N GLY A 162 -12.73 4.30 17.97
CA GLY A 162 -12.31 5.59 18.53
C GLY A 162 -12.76 6.79 17.69
N TRP A 163 -12.04 7.90 17.83
CA TRP A 163 -12.23 9.07 16.97
C TRP A 163 -11.84 8.75 15.53
N GLU A 164 -12.54 9.36 14.57
CA GLU A 164 -12.27 9.17 13.16
C GLU A 164 -12.15 10.50 12.38
N ILE A 165 -11.35 10.48 11.33
CA ILE A 165 -11.27 11.53 10.32
C ILE A 165 -11.37 10.90 8.93
N ARG A 166 -12.00 11.62 8.00
CA ARG A 166 -12.32 11.12 6.66
C ARG A 166 -11.73 12.02 5.60
N PHE A 167 -11.10 11.43 4.58
CA PHE A 167 -10.55 12.15 3.45
C PHE A 167 -11.00 11.51 2.14
N SER A 168 -11.56 12.32 1.26
CA SER A 168 -11.94 11.91 -0.10
C SER A 168 -10.71 11.75 -0.99
N ARG A 169 -10.91 11.11 -2.14
CA ARG A 169 -9.90 10.97 -3.18
C ARG A 169 -9.29 12.32 -3.59
N GLY A 170 -7.99 12.34 -3.83
CA GLY A 170 -7.24 13.55 -4.17
C GLY A 170 -6.95 14.47 -2.99
N THR A 171 -7.37 14.12 -1.77
CA THR A 171 -7.06 14.94 -0.59
C THR A 171 -5.60 14.74 -0.19
N GLU A 172 -4.91 15.86 0.03
CA GLU A 172 -3.57 15.88 0.59
C GLU A 172 -3.55 16.69 1.88
N VAL A 173 -3.00 16.10 2.95
CA VAL A 173 -2.85 16.73 4.26
C VAL A 173 -1.37 16.80 4.60
N PRO A 174 -0.70 17.94 4.37
CA PRO A 174 0.75 18.04 4.55
C PRO A 174 1.14 18.03 6.03
N ASN A 175 0.23 18.36 6.95
CA ASN A 175 0.53 18.38 8.36
C ASN A 175 -0.73 18.05 9.16
N LEU A 176 -0.71 16.96 9.92
CA LEU A 176 -1.85 16.55 10.73
C LEU A 176 -2.06 17.40 11.99
N THR A 177 -1.07 18.23 12.40
CA THR A 177 -1.28 19.17 13.50
C THR A 177 -2.35 20.23 13.19
N SER A 178 -2.64 20.49 11.90
CA SER A 178 -3.71 21.42 11.50
C SER A 178 -5.11 20.83 11.63
N HIS A 179 -5.21 19.50 11.83
CA HIS A 179 -6.46 18.79 12.03
C HIS A 179 -6.63 18.56 13.53
N SER A 180 -7.09 19.61 14.22
CA SER A 180 -7.38 19.54 15.65
C SER A 180 -8.78 18.97 15.90
N VAL A 181 -8.92 18.10 16.90
CA VAL A 181 -10.24 17.66 17.38
C VAL A 181 -10.72 18.55 18.52
N ASN A 182 -9.79 19.06 19.33
CA ASN A 182 -10.04 20.10 20.33
C ASN A 182 -8.75 20.90 20.58
N TRP A 183 -8.80 21.87 21.49
CA TRP A 183 -7.67 22.79 21.75
C TRP A 183 -6.43 22.14 22.40
N PHE A 184 -6.51 20.88 22.84
CA PHE A 184 -5.40 20.12 23.44
C PHE A 184 -5.07 18.83 22.67
N TRP A 185 -5.76 18.55 21.56
CA TRP A 185 -5.60 17.30 20.82
C TRP A 185 -5.76 17.49 19.31
N ASN A 186 -4.78 17.00 18.55
CA ASN A 186 -4.75 17.01 17.08
C ASN A 186 -4.37 15.64 16.54
N TRP A 187 -4.55 15.43 15.23
CA TRP A 187 -4.37 14.14 14.57
C TRP A 187 -2.91 13.71 14.34
N ASN A 188 -1.91 14.53 14.71
CA ASN A 188 -0.51 14.16 14.53
C ASN A 188 -0.15 12.99 15.44
N ASP A 189 0.43 11.94 14.85
CA ASP A 189 0.84 10.74 15.57
C ASP A 189 -0.32 10.08 16.33
N GLN A 190 -1.54 10.14 15.78
CA GLN A 190 -2.73 9.54 16.43
C GLN A 190 -3.33 8.37 15.66
N ILE A 191 -2.90 8.11 14.42
CA ILE A 191 -3.56 7.11 13.57
C ILE A 191 -3.05 5.71 13.93
N SER A 192 -3.99 4.84 14.31
CA SER A 192 -3.71 3.46 14.74
C SER A 192 -4.37 2.41 13.87
N SER A 193 -5.43 2.77 13.15
CA SER A 193 -6.06 1.90 12.15
C SER A 193 -6.71 2.72 11.03
N LEU A 194 -6.98 2.09 9.88
CA LEU A 194 -7.56 2.79 8.73
C LEU A 194 -8.38 1.87 7.83
N ALA A 195 -9.41 2.42 7.19
CA ALA A 195 -10.14 1.82 6.09
C ALA A 195 -9.85 2.62 4.82
N ALA A 196 -9.17 2.03 3.84
CA ALA A 196 -8.84 2.73 2.61
C ALA A 196 -10.09 2.92 1.74
N ALA A 197 -10.06 3.96 0.90
CA ALA A 197 -11.12 4.22 -0.07
C ALA A 197 -11.37 3.00 -0.98
N ASN A 198 -12.62 2.76 -1.38
CA ASN A 198 -13.04 1.56 -2.10
C ASN A 198 -12.69 1.57 -3.61
N VAL A 199 -12.39 2.73 -4.20
CA VAL A 199 -12.10 2.83 -5.64
C VAL A 199 -10.75 3.49 -5.90
N GLY A 200 -9.93 2.80 -6.71
CA GLY A 200 -9.04 3.38 -7.70
C GLY A 200 -7.60 3.70 -7.30
N THR A 201 -7.27 3.75 -6.02
CA THR A 201 -6.08 4.52 -5.62
C THR A 201 -5.29 3.85 -4.51
N TYR A 202 -4.48 4.62 -3.80
CA TYR A 202 -3.83 4.21 -2.58
C TYR A 202 -4.03 5.31 -1.54
N THR A 203 -4.16 4.88 -0.29
CA THR A 203 -4.01 5.76 0.86
C THR A 203 -2.57 5.66 1.34
N VAL A 204 -1.88 6.79 1.45
CA VAL A 204 -0.47 6.85 1.87
C VAL A 204 -0.38 7.66 3.16
N LEU A 205 0.12 7.02 4.21
CA LEU A 205 0.55 7.67 5.45
C LEU A 205 2.05 7.93 5.38
N TYR A 206 2.47 9.08 5.88
CA TYR A 206 3.88 9.46 5.98
C TYR A 206 4.23 9.74 7.44
N GLN A 207 5.40 9.27 7.85
CA GLN A 207 5.86 9.38 9.23
C GLN A 207 6.03 10.85 9.63
N ASN A 208 6.49 11.69 8.72
CA ASN A 208 6.75 13.10 8.99
C ASN A 208 5.81 14.02 8.20
N SER A 209 5.69 15.28 8.64
CA SER A 209 4.91 16.30 7.93
C SER A 209 5.56 16.66 6.59
N ASN A 210 4.78 17.04 5.59
CA ASN A 210 5.16 17.37 4.22
C ASN A 210 5.63 16.15 3.40
N TYR A 211 4.99 15.00 3.63
CA TYR A 211 5.08 13.82 2.77
C TYR A 211 6.49 13.22 2.66
N TRP A 212 7.19 13.03 3.78
CA TRP A 212 8.50 12.38 3.81
C TRP A 212 8.64 11.43 5.00
N GLY A 213 9.73 10.66 4.99
CA GLY A 213 10.03 9.63 5.98
C GLY A 213 9.53 8.26 5.57
N THR A 214 9.32 7.39 6.55
CA THR A 214 8.73 6.06 6.31
C THR A 214 7.30 6.22 5.79
N GLU A 215 6.93 5.39 4.82
CA GLU A 215 5.62 5.47 4.16
C GLU A 215 4.83 4.18 4.38
N VAL A 216 3.51 4.30 4.52
CA VAL A 216 2.59 3.16 4.55
C VAL A 216 1.54 3.34 3.47
N TRP A 217 1.62 2.49 2.44
CA TRP A 217 0.72 2.48 1.30
C TRP A 217 -0.32 1.40 1.51
N THR A 218 -1.59 1.79 1.45
CA THR A 218 -2.73 0.88 1.60
C THR A 218 -3.54 0.90 0.32
N ALA A 219 -3.68 -0.26 -0.33
CA ALA A 219 -4.43 -0.38 -1.57
C ALA A 219 -5.93 -0.10 -1.36
N ALA A 220 -6.59 0.44 -2.39
CA ALA A 220 -8.03 0.65 -2.36
C ALA A 220 -8.81 -0.63 -1.97
N GLY A 221 -9.89 -0.45 -1.21
CA GLY A 221 -10.75 -1.53 -0.72
C GLY A 221 -10.16 -2.35 0.42
N THR A 222 -8.91 -2.09 0.84
CA THR A 222 -8.30 -2.79 1.97
C THR A 222 -8.45 -2.00 3.27
N SER A 223 -8.68 -2.70 4.37
CA SER A 223 -8.75 -2.10 5.70
C SER A 223 -7.66 -2.69 6.58
N ARG A 224 -7.03 -1.84 7.38
CA ARG A 224 -6.03 -2.24 8.36
C ARG A 224 -6.54 -1.96 9.76
N TYR A 225 -6.91 -3.03 10.46
CA TYR A 225 -7.41 -2.98 11.83
C TYR A 225 -6.34 -2.60 12.86
N ASP A 226 -5.05 -2.80 12.58
CA ASP A 226 -3.98 -2.50 13.54
C ASP A 226 -2.69 -2.16 12.78
N LEU A 227 -2.26 -0.89 12.85
CA LEU A 227 -0.98 -0.41 12.31
C LEU A 227 0.19 -0.79 13.23
N GLY A 228 -0.08 -1.05 14.51
CA GLY A 228 0.87 -1.66 15.44
C GLY A 228 1.34 -3.05 15.02
N TRP A 229 0.68 -3.69 14.05
CA TRP A 229 1.20 -4.94 13.45
C TRP A 229 2.55 -4.72 12.73
N ILE A 230 2.76 -3.55 12.14
CA ILE A 230 4.04 -3.15 11.53
C ILE A 230 4.81 -2.13 12.39
N ASN A 231 4.41 -1.95 13.66
CA ASN A 231 4.87 -0.88 14.56
C ASN A 231 4.82 0.51 13.93
N TYR A 232 3.76 0.82 13.18
CA TYR A 232 3.52 2.15 12.63
C TYR A 232 2.38 2.88 13.37
N ASP A 233 1.94 2.31 14.49
CA ASP A 233 0.91 2.89 15.35
C ASP A 233 1.34 4.27 15.82
N ASN A 234 0.46 5.27 15.69
CA ASN A 234 0.70 6.61 16.21
C ASN A 234 2.00 7.25 15.68
N GLN A 235 2.27 7.09 14.38
CA GLN A 235 3.46 7.68 13.74
C GLN A 235 3.15 8.57 12.53
N ALA A 236 1.92 8.58 12.03
CA ALA A 236 1.60 9.36 10.85
C ALA A 236 1.51 10.86 11.18
N SER A 237 2.23 11.69 10.43
CA SER A 237 2.21 13.15 10.55
C SER A 237 1.73 13.85 9.25
N SER A 238 1.60 13.13 8.14
CA SER A 238 0.92 13.62 6.91
C SER A 238 0.28 12.49 6.10
N ILE A 239 -0.67 12.83 5.23
CA ILE A 239 -1.52 11.87 4.50
C ILE A 239 -1.71 12.31 3.05
N ARG A 240 -1.76 11.33 2.14
CA ARG A 240 -2.35 11.50 0.81
C ARG A 240 -3.36 10.40 0.51
N VAL A 241 -4.52 10.78 0.00
CA VAL A 241 -5.45 9.87 -0.65
C VAL A 241 -5.28 10.09 -2.15
N LEU A 242 -4.52 9.23 -2.81
CA LEU A 242 -4.22 9.38 -4.24
C LEU A 242 -5.52 9.32 -5.08
N PRO A 243 -5.56 9.90 -6.29
CA PRO A 243 -6.64 9.79 -7.27
C PRO A 243 -6.62 8.51 -8.11
#